data_AF-A0A350WYD3-F1
#
_entry.id   AF-A0A350WYD3-F1
#
_cell.length_a   1.000
_cell.length_b   1.000
_cell.length_c   1.000
_cell.angle_alpha   90.00
_cell.angle_beta   90.00
_cell.angle_gamma   90.00
#
_symmetry.space_group_name_H-M   'P 1'
#
loop_
_entity.id
_entity.type
_entity.pdbx_description
1 polymer ?
#
loop_
_entity_poly.entity_id
_entity_poly.type
_entity_poly.pdbx_seq_one_letter_code
_entity_poly.pdbx_strand_id
1 'polypeptide(L)'
;MGVGFCLLGFSVYGTRLEKLKEAENQLAEYEEQYLELIEIEEYYRAEISKLENEDYIARLAREKYFKSEEGEILFKFPDNLEVPNLK
;
A
#
# COMPACT_ATOMS: atom_id res chain seq x y z
N MET A 1 -53.14 -7.71 31.95
CA MET A 1 -52.01 -6.89 31.47
C MET A 1 -50.63 -7.53 31.62
N GLY A 2 -50.47 -8.78 32.11
CA GLY A 2 -49.14 -9.37 32.34
C GLY A 2 -48.51 -10.12 31.16
N VAL A 3 -49.32 -10.75 30.29
CA VAL A 3 -48.80 -11.68 29.26
C VAL A 3 -48.16 -10.95 28.07
N GLY A 4 -48.71 -9.80 27.69
CA GLY A 4 -48.15 -8.98 26.60
C GLY A 4 -46.81 -8.32 26.95
N PHE A 5 -46.58 -7.99 28.23
CA PHE A 5 -45.33 -7.38 28.68
C PHE A 5 -44.16 -8.37 28.64
N CYS A 6 -44.40 -9.65 28.93
CA CYS A 6 -43.38 -10.70 28.82
C CYS A 6 -42.97 -10.99 27.36
N LEU A 7 -43.92 -10.94 26.42
CA LEU A 7 -43.62 -11.17 24.99
C LEU A 7 -42.79 -10.02 24.39
N LEU A 8 -43.07 -8.78 24.78
CA LEU A 8 -42.27 -7.61 24.35
C LEU A 8 -40.84 -7.65 24.94
N GLY A 9 -40.68 -8.17 26.16
CA GLY A 9 -39.34 -8.39 26.73
C GLY A 9 -38.53 -9.38 25.92
N PHE A 10 -39.11 -10.53 25.57
CA PHE A 10 -38.43 -11.62 24.86
C PHE A 10 -37.91 -11.20 23.46
N SER A 11 -38.69 -10.42 22.71
CA SER A 11 -38.25 -9.91 21.39
C SER A 11 -37.09 -8.92 21.49
N VAL A 12 -37.06 -8.09 22.54
CA VAL A 12 -35.96 -7.14 22.79
C VAL A 12 -34.66 -7.86 23.19
N TYR A 13 -34.73 -9.02 23.84
CA TYR A 13 -33.53 -9.83 24.12
C TYR A 13 -32.95 -10.49 22.86
N GLY A 14 -33.80 -10.99 21.96
CA GLY A 14 -33.35 -11.60 20.70
C GLY A 14 -32.61 -10.60 19.79
N THR A 15 -33.17 -9.41 19.60
CA THR A 15 -32.55 -8.37 18.75
C THR A 15 -31.21 -7.84 19.29
N ARG A 16 -30.95 -7.94 20.60
CA ARG A 16 -29.68 -7.55 21.20
C ARG A 16 -28.58 -8.59 20.94
N LEU A 17 -28.92 -9.88 20.96
CA LEU A 17 -27.98 -10.96 20.63
C LEU A 17 -27.57 -10.92 19.15
N GLU A 18 -28.52 -10.64 18.25
CA GLU A 18 -28.22 -10.47 16.82
C GLU A 18 -27.28 -9.29 16.57
N LYS A 19 -27.53 -8.14 17.20
CA LYS A 19 -26.65 -6.97 17.09
C LYS A 19 -25.24 -7.21 17.65
N LEU A 20 -25.12 -7.97 18.74
CA LEU A 20 -23.82 -8.35 19.29
C LEU A 20 -23.06 -9.24 18.31
N LYS A 21 -23.73 -10.25 17.75
CA LYS A 21 -23.13 -11.14 16.75
C LYS A 21 -22.73 -10.40 15.47
N GLU A 22 -23.56 -9.46 15.03
CA GLU A 22 -23.27 -8.62 13.87
C GLU A 22 -22.05 -7.71 14.12
N ALA A 23 -21.95 -7.12 15.33
CA ALA A 23 -20.80 -6.33 15.72
C ALA A 23 -19.51 -7.17 15.82
N GLU A 24 -19.58 -8.40 16.34
CA GLU A 24 -18.43 -9.33 16.39
C GLU A 24 -17.96 -9.69 14.97
N ASN A 25 -18.89 -9.98 14.05
CA ASN A 25 -18.55 -10.28 12.66
C ASN A 25 -17.91 -9.07 11.96
N GLN A 26 -18.46 -7.86 12.15
CA GLN A 26 -17.89 -6.64 11.60
C GLN A 26 -16.48 -6.38 12.16
N LEU A 27 -16.27 -6.64 13.45
CA LEU A 27 -14.95 -6.48 14.06
C LEU A 27 -13.93 -7.44 13.45
N ALA A 28 -14.30 -8.71 13.26
CA ALA A 28 -13.44 -9.69 12.59
C ALA A 28 -13.13 -9.28 11.13
N GLU A 29 -14.11 -8.79 10.39
CA GLU A 29 -13.92 -8.29 9.03
C GLU A 29 -12.98 -7.07 8.99
N TYR A 30 -13.13 -6.12 9.94
CA TYR A 30 -12.24 -4.97 10.04
C TYR A 30 -10.83 -5.36 10.47
N GLU A 31 -10.66 -6.35 11.35
CA GLU A 31 -9.35 -6.88 11.72
C GLU A 31 -8.64 -7.52 10.51
N GLU A 32 -9.38 -8.29 9.70
CA GLU A 32 -8.84 -8.88 8.47
C GLU A 32 -8.41 -7.79 7.47
N GLN A 33 -9.28 -6.81 7.20
CA GLN A 33 -8.95 -5.68 6.32
C GLN A 33 -7.76 -4.87 6.86
N TYR A 34 -7.65 -4.70 8.17
CA TYR A 34 -6.54 -3.99 8.79
C TYR A 34 -5.22 -4.73 8.61
N LEU A 35 -5.21 -6.05 8.77
CA LEU A 35 -4.02 -6.88 8.55
C LEU A 35 -3.59 -6.85 7.07
N GLU A 36 -4.54 -6.95 6.14
CA GLU A 36 -4.27 -6.83 4.70
C GLU A 36 -3.63 -5.46 4.39
N LEU A 37 -4.16 -4.38 4.98
CA LEU A 37 -3.66 -3.03 4.75
C LEU A 37 -2.26 -2.82 5.32
N ILE A 38 -1.94 -3.43 6.48
CA ILE A 38 -0.59 -3.43 7.04
C ILE A 38 0.38 -4.15 6.10
N GLU A 39 0.01 -5.33 5.58
CA GLU A 39 0.88 -6.09 4.68
C GLU A 39 1.17 -5.30 3.39
N ILE A 40 0.14 -4.63 2.86
CA ILE A 40 0.27 -3.73 1.70
C ILE A 40 1.18 -2.53 2.05
N GLU A 41 1.02 -1.92 3.23
CA GLU A 41 1.86 -0.80 3.67
C GLU A 41 3.32 -1.23 3.79
N GLU A 42 3.61 -2.38 4.40
CA GLU A 42 4.95 -2.92 4.55
C GLU A 42 5.59 -3.24 3.19
N TYR A 43 4.83 -3.83 2.28
CA TYR A 43 5.26 -4.08 0.91
C TYR A 43 5.68 -2.78 0.20
N TYR A 44 4.82 -1.76 0.23
CA TYR A 44 5.13 -0.47 -0.40
C TYR A 44 6.25 0.27 0.30
N ARG A 45 6.35 0.19 1.63
CA ARG A 45 7.45 0.78 2.40
C ARG A 45 8.78 0.13 2.04
N ALA A 46 8.81 -1.19 1.85
CA ALA A 46 9.99 -1.90 1.37
C ALA A 46 10.34 -1.52 -0.08
N GLU A 47 9.34 -1.29 -0.93
CA GLU A 47 9.55 -0.83 -2.31
C GLU A 47 10.04 0.63 -2.38
N ILE A 48 9.48 1.51 -1.55
CA ILE A 48 9.94 2.90 -1.37
C ILE A 48 11.35 2.93 -0.81
N SER A 49 11.70 2.09 0.17
CA SER A 49 13.07 2.00 0.69
C SER A 49 14.09 1.61 -0.39
N LYS A 50 13.69 0.78 -1.36
CA LYS A 50 14.52 0.50 -2.55
C LYS A 50 14.67 1.72 -3.47
N LEU A 51 13.69 2.63 -3.49
CA LEU A 51 13.64 3.86 -4.29
C LEU A 51 14.26 5.09 -3.59
N GLU A 52 14.32 5.10 -2.25
CA GLU A 52 14.82 6.19 -1.39
C GLU A 52 16.35 6.30 -1.35
N ASN A 53 17.07 5.41 -2.03
CA ASN A 53 18.50 5.58 -2.18
C ASN A 53 18.74 6.83 -3.06
N GLU A 54 19.24 7.92 -2.47
CA GLU A 54 19.53 9.18 -3.20
C GLU A 54 20.36 8.92 -4.47
N ASP A 55 21.27 7.95 -4.42
CA ASP A 55 22.06 7.46 -5.56
C ASP A 55 21.19 6.92 -6.71
N TYR A 56 20.08 6.23 -6.40
CA TYR A 56 19.15 5.69 -7.39
C TYR A 56 18.36 6.81 -8.07
N ILE A 57 17.86 7.79 -7.32
CA ILE A 57 17.16 8.96 -7.86
C ILE A 57 18.10 9.83 -8.69
N ALA A 58 19.35 10.02 -8.25
CA ALA A 58 20.37 10.73 -9.00
C ALA A 58 20.73 9.99 -10.31
N ARG A 59 20.82 8.66 -10.28
CA ARG A 59 21.02 7.85 -11.50
C ARG A 59 19.86 7.96 -12.47
N LEU A 60 18.61 7.88 -11.98
CA LEU A 60 17.41 8.02 -12.81
C LEU A 60 17.32 9.41 -13.45
N ALA A 61 17.65 10.47 -12.70
CA ALA A 61 17.65 11.84 -13.21
C ALA A 61 18.71 12.05 -14.31
N ARG A 62 19.90 11.46 -14.15
CA ARG A 62 20.96 11.46 -15.17
C ARG A 62 20.56 10.69 -16.43
N GLU A 63 19.96 9.52 -16.26
CA GLU A 63 19.64 8.62 -17.38
C GLU A 63 18.40 9.05 -18.18
N LYS A 64 17.29 9.40 -17.50
CA LYS A 64 16.01 9.72 -18.17
C LYS A 64 15.81 11.19 -18.47
N TYR A 65 16.39 12.06 -17.65
CA TYR A 65 16.13 13.50 -17.72
C TYR A 65 17.37 14.32 -18.09
N PHE A 66 18.50 13.65 -18.38
CA PHE A 66 19.80 14.28 -18.71
C PHE A 66 20.20 15.37 -17.70
N LYS A 67 19.80 15.20 -16.44
CA LYS A 67 20.06 16.18 -15.38
C LYS A 67 21.51 16.01 -14.90
N SER A 68 22.30 17.07 -14.98
CA SER A 68 23.69 17.13 -14.50
C SER A 68 23.83 18.25 -13.46
N GLU A 69 24.83 18.14 -12.58
CA GLU A 69 25.16 19.22 -11.64
C GLU A 69 25.98 20.34 -12.32
N GLU A 70 26.13 21.47 -11.62
CA GLU A 70 26.81 22.65 -12.14
C GLU A 70 28.31 22.35 -12.31
N GLY A 71 28.78 22.33 -13.57
CA GLY A 71 30.16 21.98 -13.92
C GLY A 71 30.37 20.58 -14.52
N GLU A 72 29.31 19.76 -14.64
CA GLU A 72 29.36 18.45 -15.29
C GLU A 72 29.05 18.51 -16.79
N ILE A 73 29.71 17.67 -17.58
CA ILE A 73 29.45 17.51 -19.03
C ILE A 73 28.86 16.11 -19.26
N LEU A 74 27.62 16.06 -19.73
CA LEU A 74 26.90 14.82 -20.01
C LEU A 74 27.12 14.38 -21.47
N PHE A 75 27.78 13.24 -21.67
CA PHE A 75 27.99 12.66 -23.00
C PHE A 75 26.90 11.64 -23.32
N LYS A 76 26.07 11.92 -24.33
CA LYS A 76 25.14 10.94 -24.89
C LYS A 76 25.78 10.24 -26.07
N PHE A 77 26.01 8.93 -25.95
CA PHE A 77 26.41 8.13 -27.10
C PHE A 77 25.21 7.91 -28.03
N PRO A 78 25.36 8.07 -29.35
CA PRO A 78 24.36 7.60 -30.30
C PRO A 78 24.23 6.07 -30.19
N ASP A 79 22.99 5.57 -30.18
CA ASP A 79 22.65 4.13 -30.03
C ASP A 79 23.22 3.24 -31.16
N ASN A 80 23.78 3.85 -32.19
CA ASN A 80 24.21 3.28 -33.45
C ASN A 80 25.73 3.41 -33.69
N LEU A 81 26.52 3.50 -32.62
CA LEU A 81 27.98 3.35 -32.73
C LEU A 81 28.34 1.86 -32.78
N GLU A 82 28.52 1.34 -33.99
CA GLU A 82 29.31 0.13 -34.21
C GLU A 82 30.69 0.35 -33.60
N VAL A 83 30.96 -0.28 -32.45
CA VAL A 83 32.28 -0.30 -31.84
C VAL A 83 33.25 -0.96 -32.84
N PRO A 84 34.23 -0.22 -33.41
CA PRO A 84 35.22 -0.84 -34.25
C PRO A 84 36.00 -1.81 -33.36
N ASN A 85 35.97 -3.10 -33.72
CA ASN A 85 36.81 -4.11 -33.09
C ASN A 85 38.28 -3.67 -33.22
N LEU A 86 38.84 -3.12 -32.15
CA LEU A 86 40.28 -2.90 -32.05
C LEU A 86 40.93 -4.27 -31.81
N LYS A 87 41.36 -4.91 -32.91
CA LYS A 87 42.31 -6.02 -32.89
C LYS A 87 43.72 -5.52 -32.62
#